data_AF-A0A937ZMJ9-F1
#
_entry.id   AF-A0A937ZMJ9-F1
#
_cell.length_a   1.000
_cell.length_b   1.000
_cell.length_c   1.000
_cell.angle_alpha   90.00
_cell.angle_beta   90.00
_cell.angle_gamma   90.00
#
_symmetry.space_group_name_H-M   'P 1'
#
loop_
_entity.id
_entity.type
_entity.pdbx_description
1 polymer ?
#
loop_
_entity_poly.entity_id
_entity_poly.type
_entity_poly.pdbx_seq_one_letter_code
_entity_poly.pdbx_strand_id
1 'polypeptide(L)'
;MWEVIETRMTPHVVDRIGDTSLQLDWAWKAVAGMTDRPVKLGTVSAQLVEYMCINEHYRDRIELLNDLSDAMNREYQALADAGCPIVQIDEPTVHMTIHYRNAPITPAQYVEAFNREVKGLRAKTEVWCHTC
;
A
#
# COMPACT_ATOMS: atom_id res chain seq x y z
N MET A 1 -15.03 7.28 -2.45
CA MET A 1 -13.85 7.42 -1.57
C MET A 1 -14.04 8.55 -0.56
N TRP A 2 -14.39 9.76 -1.02
CA TRP A 2 -14.59 10.94 -0.15
C TRP A 2 -15.66 10.78 0.94
N GLU A 3 -16.83 10.23 0.62
CA GLU A 3 -17.91 10.00 1.61
C GLU A 3 -17.53 9.03 2.75
N VAL A 4 -16.58 8.11 2.52
CA VAL A 4 -16.09 7.17 3.57
C VAL A 4 -15.01 7.82 4.44
N ILE A 5 -14.22 8.74 3.85
CA ILE A 5 -13.17 9.47 4.56
C ILE A 5 -13.78 10.51 5.51
N GLU A 6 -14.87 11.16 5.12
CA GLU A 6 -15.58 12.12 5.99
C GLU A 6 -16.35 11.45 7.14
N THR A 7 -16.63 10.15 7.04
CA THR A 7 -17.40 9.40 8.06
C THR A 7 -16.51 8.62 9.03
N ARG A 8 -15.19 8.61 8.85
CA ARG A 8 -14.24 7.92 9.73
C ARG A 8 -13.11 8.83 10.15
N MET A 9 -12.76 8.80 11.44
CA MET A 9 -11.59 9.52 11.93
C MET A 9 -10.33 8.99 11.24
N THR A 10 -9.49 9.91 10.82
CA THR A 10 -8.14 9.67 10.34
C THR A 10 -7.36 8.85 11.38
N PRO A 11 -6.77 7.69 11.04
CA PRO A 11 -6.03 6.88 12.00
C PRO A 11 -4.78 7.60 12.50
N HIS A 12 -4.48 7.45 13.78
CA HIS A 12 -3.29 7.99 14.43
C HIS A 12 -2.21 6.90 14.53
N VAL A 13 -0.99 7.25 14.14
CA VAL A 13 0.20 6.40 14.30
C VAL A 13 0.90 6.80 15.58
N VAL A 14 0.67 6.02 16.63
CA VAL A 14 1.16 6.28 18.00
C VAL A 14 2.37 5.42 18.39
N ASP A 15 2.64 4.36 17.62
CA ASP A 15 3.80 3.49 17.80
C ASP A 15 4.37 3.09 16.43
N ARG A 16 5.52 2.43 16.45
CA ARG A 16 6.18 1.90 15.26
C ARG A 16 5.25 0.93 14.53
N ILE A 17 5.18 1.06 13.21
CA ILE A 17 4.47 0.12 12.35
C ILE A 17 5.12 -1.26 12.48
N GLY A 18 4.36 -2.20 13.01
CA GLY A 18 4.77 -3.58 13.21
C GLY A 18 4.29 -4.50 12.09
N ASP A 19 4.00 -5.74 12.47
CA ASP A 19 3.37 -6.69 11.57
C ASP A 19 1.91 -6.32 11.32
N THR A 20 1.48 -6.57 10.09
CA THR A 20 0.12 -6.38 9.64
C THR A 20 -0.73 -7.62 9.92
N SER A 21 -2.04 -7.43 9.92
CA SER A 21 -3.03 -8.51 9.98
C SER A 21 -4.06 -8.34 8.87
N LEU A 22 -3.64 -7.89 7.69
CA LEU A 22 -4.56 -7.63 6.57
C LEU A 22 -5.05 -8.93 5.94
N GLN A 23 -4.25 -9.99 6.02
CA GLN A 23 -4.61 -11.34 5.55
C GLN A 23 -5.05 -11.34 4.08
N LEU A 24 -4.33 -10.58 3.24
CA LEU A 24 -4.70 -10.43 1.82
C LEU A 24 -4.72 -11.78 1.10
N ASP A 25 -3.82 -12.69 1.48
CA ASP A 25 -3.75 -14.04 0.95
C ASP A 25 -5.00 -14.87 1.29
N TRP A 26 -5.55 -14.74 2.50
CA TRP A 26 -6.80 -15.40 2.88
C TRP A 26 -7.99 -14.81 2.13
N ALA A 27 -8.06 -13.48 2.03
CA ALA A 27 -9.11 -12.80 1.27
C ALA A 27 -9.11 -13.26 -0.19
N TRP A 28 -7.94 -13.37 -0.82
CA TRP A 28 -7.82 -13.88 -2.19
C TRP A 28 -8.20 -15.36 -2.29
N LYS A 29 -7.68 -16.23 -1.41
CA LYS A 29 -8.02 -17.68 -1.40
C LYS A 29 -9.51 -17.93 -1.29
N ALA A 30 -10.23 -17.10 -0.53
CA ALA A 30 -11.68 -17.22 -0.37
C ALA A 30 -12.46 -17.00 -1.67
N VAL A 31 -11.94 -16.23 -2.61
CA VAL A 31 -12.63 -15.86 -3.86
C VAL A 31 -12.01 -16.48 -5.12
N ALA A 32 -10.74 -16.87 -5.09
CA ALA A 32 -10.00 -17.36 -6.25
C ALA A 32 -10.64 -18.61 -6.88
N GLY A 33 -11.20 -19.51 -6.07
CA GLY A 33 -11.87 -20.72 -6.53
C GLY A 33 -13.30 -20.52 -7.06
N MET A 34 -13.83 -19.29 -7.03
CA MET A 34 -15.19 -19.00 -7.51
C MET A 34 -15.28 -18.84 -9.04
N THR A 35 -14.16 -18.91 -9.75
CA THR A 35 -14.11 -18.78 -11.21
C THR A 35 -12.86 -19.45 -11.78
N ASP A 36 -12.91 -19.89 -13.04
CA ASP A 36 -11.76 -20.40 -13.78
C ASP A 36 -10.85 -19.27 -14.33
N ARG A 37 -11.27 -18.01 -14.21
CA ARG A 37 -10.48 -16.85 -14.69
C ARG A 37 -9.50 -16.39 -13.62
N PRO A 38 -8.30 -15.88 -13.99
CA PRO A 38 -7.38 -15.29 -13.02
C PRO A 38 -8.04 -14.14 -12.25
N VAL A 39 -8.07 -14.25 -10.91
CA VAL A 39 -8.57 -13.21 -10.01
C VAL A 39 -7.39 -12.38 -9.52
N LYS A 40 -7.40 -11.08 -9.78
CA LYS A 40 -6.48 -10.12 -9.16
C LYS A 40 -6.94 -9.78 -7.75
N LEU A 41 -6.01 -9.44 -6.86
CA LEU A 41 -6.34 -8.72 -5.63
C LEU A 41 -5.80 -7.29 -5.70
N GLY A 42 -6.67 -6.33 -5.40
CA GLY A 42 -6.35 -4.91 -5.36
C GLY A 42 -6.25 -4.40 -3.93
N THR A 43 -5.30 -3.51 -3.68
CA THR A 43 -5.09 -2.85 -2.39
C THR A 43 -4.59 -1.43 -2.61
N VAL A 44 -4.80 -0.58 -1.61
CA VAL A 44 -4.21 0.76 -1.56
C VAL A 44 -2.70 0.67 -1.33
N SER A 45 -1.95 1.65 -1.84
CA SER A 45 -0.52 1.78 -1.63
C SER A 45 -0.15 2.30 -0.23
N ALA A 46 1.07 2.01 0.23
CA ALA A 46 1.58 2.56 1.48
C ALA A 46 1.66 4.09 1.47
N GLN A 47 1.87 4.70 0.29
CA GLN A 47 1.95 6.15 0.13
C GLN A 47 0.61 6.81 0.45
N LEU A 48 -0.51 6.24 0.00
CA LEU A 48 -1.82 6.78 0.33
C LEU A 48 -2.18 6.55 1.80
N VAL A 49 -1.82 5.41 2.37
CA VAL A 49 -2.01 5.14 3.81
C VAL A 49 -1.25 6.17 4.65
N GLU A 50 0.01 6.42 4.31
CA GLU A 50 0.85 7.42 4.97
C GLU A 50 0.25 8.83 4.87
N TYR A 51 -0.19 9.23 3.66
CA TYR A 51 -0.85 10.51 3.43
C TYR A 51 -2.11 10.67 4.28
N MET A 52 -2.86 9.58 4.47
CA MET A 52 -4.10 9.53 5.23
C MET A 52 -3.93 9.29 6.73
N CYS A 53 -2.71 9.16 7.27
CA CYS A 53 -2.49 8.96 8.70
C CYS A 53 -2.07 10.26 9.41
N ILE A 54 -2.45 10.40 10.68
CA ILE A 54 -1.86 11.40 11.59
C ILE A 54 -0.64 10.76 12.25
N ASN A 55 0.55 11.29 11.97
CA ASN A 55 1.79 10.78 12.53
C ASN A 55 2.11 11.44 13.88
N GLU A 56 2.05 10.67 14.97
CA GLU A 56 2.43 11.12 16.32
C GLU A 56 3.69 10.44 16.85
N HIS A 57 4.13 9.35 16.20
CA HIS A 57 5.27 8.55 16.63
C HIS A 57 6.59 8.93 15.94
N TYR A 58 6.59 8.99 14.61
CA TYR A 58 7.82 9.17 13.84
C TYR A 58 8.20 10.64 13.80
N ARG A 59 9.50 10.94 13.97
CA ARG A 59 10.00 12.31 13.79
C ARG A 59 9.89 12.74 12.33
N ASP A 60 10.32 11.87 11.43
CA ASP A 60 10.33 12.13 10.00
C ASP A 60 9.29 11.29 9.28
N ARG A 61 8.44 11.94 8.48
CA ARG A 61 7.30 11.30 7.80
C ARG A 61 7.73 10.23 6.78
N ILE A 62 8.96 10.34 6.28
CA ILE A 62 9.58 9.33 5.41
C ILE A 62 9.89 8.01 6.14
N GLU A 63 10.17 8.05 7.45
CA GLU A 63 10.40 6.83 8.23
C GLU A 63 9.10 6.04 8.40
N LEU A 64 7.99 6.74 8.67
CA LEU A 64 6.64 6.16 8.64
C LEU A 64 6.35 5.52 7.28
N LEU A 65 6.61 6.25 6.19
CA LEU A 65 6.38 5.73 4.84
C LEU A 65 7.16 4.42 4.58
N ASN A 66 8.44 4.39 4.96
CA ASN A 66 9.29 3.23 4.74
C ASN A 66 8.85 2.01 5.55
N ASP A 67 8.49 2.18 6.83
CA ASP A 67 8.01 1.08 7.65
C ASP A 67 6.62 0.58 7.15
N LEU A 68 5.73 1.46 6.68
CA LEU A 68 4.49 1.08 6.01
C LEU A 68 4.75 0.29 4.72
N SER A 69 5.67 0.78 3.86
CA SER A 69 6.04 0.09 2.63
C SER A 69 6.61 -1.31 2.90
N ASP A 70 7.41 -1.47 3.96
CA ASP A 70 7.91 -2.79 4.37
C ASP A 70 6.79 -3.71 4.85
N ALA A 71 5.85 -3.17 5.62
CA ALA A 71 4.71 -3.92 6.14
C ALA A 71 3.78 -4.40 5.01
N MET A 72 3.45 -3.51 4.07
CA MET A 72 2.66 -3.85 2.87
C MET A 72 3.40 -4.86 1.98
N ASN A 73 4.73 -4.72 1.80
CA ASN A 73 5.52 -5.69 1.04
C ASN A 73 5.37 -7.11 1.63
N ARG A 74 5.38 -7.27 2.96
CA ARG A 74 5.20 -8.60 3.60
C ARG A 74 3.85 -9.22 3.24
N GLU A 75 2.77 -8.44 3.26
CA GLU A 75 1.43 -8.90 2.84
C GLU A 75 1.40 -9.29 1.37
N TYR A 76 2.05 -8.50 0.50
CA TYR A 76 2.10 -8.79 -0.93
C TYR A 76 2.93 -10.04 -1.24
N GLN A 77 4.01 -10.25 -0.49
CA GLN A 77 4.82 -11.47 -0.58
C GLN A 77 3.99 -12.70 -0.18
N ALA A 78 3.26 -12.63 0.93
CA ALA A 78 2.37 -13.69 1.38
C ALA A 78 1.25 -13.99 0.35
N LEU A 79 0.69 -12.94 -0.24
CA LEU A 79 -0.32 -13.04 -1.30
C LEU A 79 0.24 -13.68 -2.59
N ALA A 80 1.46 -13.30 -3.00
CA ALA A 80 2.14 -13.91 -4.14
C ALA A 80 2.49 -15.39 -3.85
N ASP A 81 2.97 -15.68 -2.64
CA ASP A 81 3.30 -17.05 -2.20
C ASP A 81 2.05 -17.94 -2.07
N ALA A 82 0.88 -17.34 -1.85
CA ALA A 82 -0.41 -18.02 -1.92
C ALA A 82 -0.87 -18.36 -3.35
N GLY A 83 -0.18 -17.86 -4.38
CA GLY A 83 -0.49 -18.12 -5.79
C GLY A 83 -1.38 -17.07 -6.45
N CYS A 84 -1.54 -15.88 -5.85
CA CYS A 84 -2.23 -14.78 -6.51
C CYS A 84 -1.49 -14.39 -7.80
N PRO A 85 -2.15 -14.41 -8.97
CA PRO A 85 -1.47 -14.20 -10.25
C PRO A 85 -1.20 -12.72 -10.56
N ILE A 86 -1.97 -11.81 -9.95
CA ILE A 86 -1.91 -10.37 -10.19
C ILE A 86 -2.18 -9.62 -8.88
N VAL A 87 -1.18 -8.88 -8.41
CA VAL A 87 -1.33 -7.94 -7.30
C VAL A 87 -1.42 -6.53 -7.87
N GLN A 88 -2.53 -5.85 -7.63
CA GLN A 88 -2.73 -4.46 -8.04
C GLN A 88 -2.59 -3.53 -6.83
N ILE A 89 -1.72 -2.54 -6.96
CA ILE A 89 -1.52 -1.48 -5.97
C ILE A 89 -2.07 -0.18 -6.54
N ASP A 90 -2.99 0.45 -5.82
CA ASP A 90 -3.61 1.72 -6.18
C ASP A 90 -2.83 2.87 -5.51
N GLU A 91 -2.11 3.66 -6.31
CA GLU A 91 -1.20 4.72 -5.89
C GLU A 91 -1.62 6.05 -6.55
N PRO A 92 -2.41 6.91 -5.87
CA PRO A 92 -2.80 8.23 -6.40
C PRO A 92 -1.91 9.38 -5.89
N THR A 93 -1.06 9.11 -4.90
CA THR A 93 -0.41 10.12 -4.04
C THR A 93 0.56 10.95 -4.83
N VAL A 94 1.31 10.37 -5.77
CA VAL A 94 2.26 11.13 -6.61
C VAL A 94 1.55 12.26 -7.37
N HIS A 95 0.41 11.98 -8.01
CA HIS A 95 -0.38 13.02 -8.70
C HIS A 95 -1.01 14.00 -7.74
N MET A 96 -1.50 13.53 -6.59
CA MET A 96 -2.06 14.38 -5.57
C MET A 96 -1.01 15.37 -5.06
N THR A 97 0.24 14.96 -4.82
CA THR A 97 1.22 15.79 -4.10
C THR A 97 2.15 16.61 -5.01
N ILE A 98 2.16 16.39 -6.32
CA ILE A 98 3.14 17.02 -7.24
C ILE A 98 3.11 18.56 -7.23
N HIS A 99 1.99 19.17 -6.89
CA HIS A 99 1.83 20.62 -6.85
C HIS A 99 2.19 21.26 -5.48
N TYR A 100 2.47 20.44 -4.46
CA TYR A 100 2.75 20.89 -3.10
C TYR A 100 4.25 21.19 -2.94
N ARG A 101 4.65 22.45 -3.16
CA ARG A 101 6.05 22.90 -3.15
C ARG A 101 6.84 22.56 -1.88
N ASN A 102 6.17 22.51 -0.73
CA ASN A 102 6.79 22.24 0.58
C ASN A 102 6.26 20.93 1.18
N ALA A 103 5.91 19.95 0.34
CA ALA A 103 5.49 18.64 0.82
C ALA A 103 6.60 18.00 1.66
N PRO A 104 6.28 17.36 2.80
CA PRO A 104 7.26 16.68 3.65
C PRO A 104 7.91 15.48 2.95
N ILE A 105 7.21 14.91 1.96
CA ILE A 105 7.67 13.83 1.10
C ILE A 105 7.52 14.29 -0.34
N THR A 106 8.61 14.20 -1.10
CA THR A 106 8.63 14.58 -2.52
C THR A 106 8.06 13.47 -3.42
N PRO A 107 7.60 13.79 -4.63
CA PRO A 107 7.17 12.77 -5.60
C PRO A 107 8.22 11.68 -5.87
N ALA A 108 9.50 12.06 -5.94
CA ALA A 108 10.60 11.09 -6.12
C ALA A 108 10.70 10.13 -4.93
N GLN A 109 10.54 10.63 -3.70
CA GLN A 109 10.55 9.78 -2.50
C GLN A 109 9.34 8.83 -2.46
N TYR A 110 8.16 9.25 -2.94
CA TYR A 110 7.02 8.34 -3.08
C TYR A 110 7.30 7.22 -4.09
N VAL A 111 7.95 7.53 -5.22
CA VAL A 111 8.36 6.50 -6.19
C VAL A 111 9.37 5.53 -5.58
N GLU A 112 10.35 6.01 -4.82
CA GLU A 112 11.30 5.14 -4.11
C GLU A 112 10.61 4.24 -3.07
N ALA A 113 9.65 4.79 -2.32
CA ALA A 113 8.85 4.01 -1.40
C ALA A 113 7.97 2.96 -2.11
N PHE A 114 7.40 3.30 -3.26
CA PHE A 114 6.63 2.35 -4.07
C PHE A 114 7.53 1.20 -4.57
N ASN A 115 8.74 1.52 -5.05
CA ASN A 115 9.73 0.52 -5.45
C ASN A 115 10.11 -0.41 -4.28
N ARG A 116 10.24 0.14 -3.06
CA ARG A 116 10.45 -0.62 -1.82
C ARG A 116 9.27 -1.54 -1.54
N GLU A 117 8.06 -1.01 -1.60
CA GLU A 117 6.80 -1.70 -1.33
C GLU A 117 6.55 -2.87 -2.29
N VAL A 118 6.94 -2.77 -3.56
CA VAL A 118 6.75 -3.86 -4.56
C VAL A 118 7.98 -4.74 -4.77
N LYS A 119 9.05 -4.53 -3.99
CA LYS A 119 10.34 -5.20 -4.18
C LYS A 119 10.19 -6.72 -4.15
N GLY A 120 10.77 -7.38 -5.15
CA GLY A 120 10.83 -8.85 -5.26
C GLY A 120 9.57 -9.51 -5.83
N LEU A 121 8.43 -8.81 -5.91
CA LEU A 121 7.15 -9.41 -6.34
C LEU A 121 7.15 -9.88 -7.79
N ARG A 122 7.84 -9.17 -8.70
CA ARG A 122 7.89 -9.52 -10.13
C ARG A 122 8.56 -10.87 -10.42
N ALA A 123 9.27 -11.44 -9.43
CA ALA A 123 9.80 -12.80 -9.54
C ALA A 123 8.74 -13.89 -9.25
N LYS A 124 7.57 -13.51 -8.70
CA LYS A 124 6.52 -14.41 -8.22
C LYS A 124 5.14 -14.18 -8.86
N THR A 125 4.80 -12.93 -9.17
CA THR A 125 3.47 -12.53 -9.67
C THR A 125 3.56 -11.32 -10.61
N GLU A 126 2.52 -11.11 -11.42
CA GLU A 126 2.33 -9.82 -12.10
C GLU A 126 2.01 -8.73 -11.07
N VAL A 127 2.61 -7.55 -11.27
CA VAL A 127 2.44 -6.38 -10.40
C VAL A 127 1.86 -5.24 -11.23
N TRP A 128 0.67 -4.80 -10.87
CA TRP A 128 -0.03 -3.71 -11.55
C TRP A 128 -0.06 -2.49 -10.64
N CYS A 129 0.16 -1.31 -11.22
CA CYS A 129 -0.01 -0.04 -10.52
C CYS A 129 -1.17 0.70 -11.18
N HIS A 130 -2.18 1.06 -10.41
CA HIS A 130 -3.22 1.98 -10.83
C HIS A 130 -2.94 3.35 -10.21
N THR A 131 -2.84 4.36 -11.07
CA THR A 131 -2.68 5.75 -10.67
C THR A 131 -3.80 6.56 -11.34
N CYS A 132 -4.40 7.50 -10.62
CA CYS A 132 -5.57 8.27 -11.07
C CYS A 132 -5.29 9.76 -11.30
#